data_AF-A0A1I7GKL6-F1
#
_entry.id   AF-A0A1I7GKL6-F1
#
_cell.length_a   1.000
_cell.length_b   1.000
_cell.length_c   1.000
_cell.angle_alpha   90.00
_cell.angle_beta   90.00
_cell.angle_gamma   90.00
#
_symmetry.space_group_name_H-M   'P 1'
#
loop_
_entity.id
_entity.type
_entity.pdbx_description
1 polymer ?
#
loop_
_entity_poly.entity_id
_entity_poly.type
_entity_poly.pdbx_seq_one_letter_code
_entity_poly.pdbx_strand_id
1 'polypeptide(L)'
;MKIALINENSQAAKNSLICDTLKKVVEPKGYEVFNYEMYSAEDDASLTYVQNGILAAILLNSGAADYVVTGCGTGEGAMLALNSFPGVLCGHIVDPSDAYMFAQINDGNAVAIPFAKGFGWGAELNLEYMFEKLFSGKSGQGYPKERVVPEQRNKKILDEVKKITHNDMITILNNIDQDLLKGAIAGPKFKEYFFDNCKCDKMKEYITNLLG
;
A
#
# COMPACT_ATOMS: atom_id res chain seq x y z
N MET A 1 13.09 -3.37 -4.54
CA MET A 1 11.88 -2.54 -4.36
C MET A 1 11.76 -2.18 -2.90
N LYS A 2 11.21 -1.01 -2.60
CA LYS A 2 10.87 -0.57 -1.24
C LYS A 2 9.38 -0.81 -1.01
N ILE A 3 9.05 -1.68 -0.07
CA ILE A 3 7.68 -2.12 0.22
C ILE A 3 7.27 -1.52 1.56
N ALA A 4 6.24 -0.68 1.57
CA ALA A 4 5.66 -0.15 2.79
C ALA A 4 4.56 -1.07 3.31
N LEU A 5 4.57 -1.39 4.60
CA LEU A 5 3.47 -2.04 5.31
C LEU A 5 2.72 -1.00 6.15
N ILE A 6 1.39 -0.97 6.03
CA ILE A 6 0.53 -0.06 6.79
C ILE A 6 -0.68 -0.83 7.36
N ASN A 7 -0.82 -0.87 8.68
CA ASN A 7 -1.97 -1.40 9.41
C ASN A 7 -2.75 -0.29 10.12
N GLU A 8 -4.07 -0.39 10.10
CA GLU A 8 -4.96 0.47 10.89
C GLU A 8 -5.34 -0.20 12.22
N ASN A 9 -5.92 0.60 13.12
CA ASN A 9 -6.16 0.27 14.52
C ASN A 9 -6.83 -1.09 14.76
N SER A 10 -7.82 -1.48 13.94
CA SER A 10 -8.57 -2.71 14.21
C SER A 10 -7.72 -3.97 14.04
N GLN A 11 -6.61 -3.88 13.31
CA GLN A 11 -5.71 -5.00 12.99
C GLN A 11 -4.28 -4.78 13.47
N ALA A 12 -4.02 -3.72 14.25
CA ALA A 12 -2.68 -3.35 14.71
C ALA A 12 -1.98 -4.50 15.47
N ALA A 13 -2.70 -5.25 16.30
CA ALA A 13 -2.17 -6.41 17.02
C ALA A 13 -1.61 -7.54 16.12
N LYS A 14 -1.91 -7.54 14.81
CA LYS A 14 -1.37 -8.51 13.84
C LYS A 14 -0.18 -7.97 13.04
N ASN A 15 0.23 -6.72 13.25
CA ASN A 15 1.25 -6.06 12.44
C ASN A 15 2.59 -6.80 12.44
N SER A 16 3.10 -7.22 13.61
CA SER A 16 4.36 -7.99 13.69
C SER A 16 4.29 -9.26 12.84
N LEU A 17 3.23 -10.06 13.00
CA LEU A 17 3.01 -11.28 12.20
C LEU A 17 3.04 -10.99 10.70
N ILE A 18 2.33 -9.94 10.26
CA ILE A 18 2.25 -9.55 8.85
C ILE A 18 3.62 -9.09 8.34
N CYS A 19 4.32 -8.26 9.12
CA CYS A 19 5.65 -7.74 8.80
C CYS A 19 6.68 -8.85 8.67
N ASP A 20 6.72 -9.77 9.64
CA ASP A 20 7.67 -10.89 9.66
C ASP A 20 7.41 -11.84 8.49
N THR A 21 6.14 -12.11 8.19
CA THR A 21 5.75 -12.95 7.03
C THR A 21 6.12 -12.28 5.71
N LEU A 22 5.90 -10.97 5.58
CA LEU A 22 6.28 -10.21 4.39
C LEU A 22 7.81 -10.23 4.19
N LYS A 23 8.57 -9.90 5.24
CA LYS A 23 10.03 -9.89 5.23
C LYS A 23 10.62 -11.24 4.83
N LYS A 24 10.11 -12.33 5.42
CA LYS A 24 10.51 -13.71 5.12
C LYS A 24 10.50 -14.00 3.62
N VAL A 25 9.51 -13.48 2.88
CA VAL A 25 9.35 -13.73 1.45
C VAL A 25 10.18 -12.78 0.58
N VAL A 26 10.27 -11.50 0.97
CA VAL A 26 10.77 -10.44 0.07
C VAL A 26 12.22 -10.03 0.31
N GLU A 27 12.74 -10.15 1.53
CA GLU A 27 14.14 -9.82 1.83
C GLU A 27 15.13 -10.73 1.08
N PRO A 28 14.91 -12.06 0.94
CA PRO A 28 15.77 -12.92 0.11
C PRO A 28 15.80 -12.53 -1.38
N LYS A 29 14.84 -11.72 -1.85
CA LYS A 29 14.77 -11.17 -3.21
C LYS A 29 15.47 -9.82 -3.34
N GLY A 30 16.05 -9.30 -2.25
CA GLY A 30 16.70 -7.98 -2.20
C GLY A 30 15.70 -6.82 -2.13
N TYR A 31 14.48 -7.06 -1.65
CA TYR A 31 13.51 -6.00 -1.40
C TYR A 31 13.58 -5.56 0.06
N GLU A 32 13.28 -4.29 0.31
CA GLU A 32 13.32 -3.69 1.64
C GLU A 32 11.90 -3.47 2.15
N VAL A 33 11.63 -3.83 3.41
CA VAL A 33 10.32 -3.64 4.05
C VAL A 33 10.38 -2.50 5.06
N PHE A 34 9.55 -1.49 4.85
CA PHE A 34 9.36 -0.36 5.76
C PHE A 34 8.00 -0.50 6.45
N ASN A 35 8.00 -0.79 7.75
CA ASN A 35 6.78 -0.93 8.52
C ASN A 35 6.36 0.44 9.08
N TYR A 36 5.32 1.04 8.49
CA TYR A 36 4.81 2.38 8.80
C TYR A 36 3.58 2.31 9.71
N GLU A 37 3.61 1.46 10.74
CA GLU A 37 2.56 1.41 11.77
C GLU A 37 1.20 0.88 11.30
N MET A 38 0.25 0.63 12.20
CA MET A 38 0.39 0.57 13.68
C MET A 38 1.12 -0.69 14.12
N TYR A 39 2.03 -0.58 15.09
CA TYR A 39 2.79 -1.70 15.68
C TYR A 39 1.98 -2.43 16.75
N SER A 40 1.12 -1.72 17.47
CA SER A 40 0.27 -2.26 18.54
C SER A 40 -1.07 -1.55 18.61
N ALA A 41 -2.04 -2.11 19.34
CA ALA A 41 -3.35 -1.48 19.53
C ALA A 41 -3.28 -0.27 20.46
N GLU A 42 -2.17 -0.14 21.19
CA GLU A 42 -1.88 0.87 22.20
C GLU A 42 -1.07 2.05 21.65
N ASP A 43 -0.71 2.04 20.35
CA ASP A 43 0.04 3.12 19.74
C ASP A 43 -0.76 4.44 19.81
N ASP A 44 -0.14 5.50 20.34
CA ASP A 44 -0.76 6.84 20.44
C ASP A 44 -1.14 7.40 19.05
N ALA A 45 -0.31 7.11 18.04
CA ALA A 45 -0.55 7.46 16.64
C ALA A 45 -1.52 6.46 16.00
N SER A 46 -2.80 6.57 16.34
CA SER A 46 -3.83 5.68 15.80
C SER A 46 -4.17 6.01 14.35
N LEU A 47 -4.09 5.00 13.48
CA LEU A 47 -4.50 5.08 12.08
C LEU A 47 -5.87 4.42 11.88
N THR A 48 -6.72 5.06 11.09
CA THR A 48 -7.90 4.44 10.48
C THR A 48 -7.58 3.95 9.06
N TYR A 49 -8.41 3.08 8.48
CA TYR A 49 -8.24 2.66 7.09
C TYR A 49 -8.27 3.83 6.08
N VAL A 50 -8.90 4.96 6.42
CA VAL A 50 -8.89 6.18 5.59
C VAL A 50 -7.49 6.81 5.59
N GLN A 51 -6.86 6.88 6.76
CA GLN A 51 -5.49 7.38 6.90
C GLN A 51 -4.46 6.44 6.26
N ASN A 52 -4.70 5.13 6.23
CA ASN A 52 -3.89 4.21 5.42
C ASN A 52 -3.90 4.61 3.94
N GLY A 53 -5.05 5.05 3.41
CA GLY A 53 -5.17 5.56 2.05
C GLY A 53 -4.31 6.81 1.82
N ILE A 54 -4.40 7.79 2.73
CA ILE A 54 -3.61 9.03 2.66
C ILE A 54 -2.11 8.71 2.71
N LEU A 55 -1.68 7.90 3.68
CA LEU A 55 -0.28 7.54 3.87
C LEU A 55 0.24 6.77 2.66
N ALA A 56 -0.47 5.75 2.16
CA ALA A 56 -0.10 5.02 0.96
C ALA A 56 0.04 5.95 -0.25
N ALA A 57 -0.90 6.88 -0.44
CA ALA A 57 -0.85 7.83 -1.53
C ALA A 57 0.37 8.77 -1.43
N ILE A 58 0.72 9.22 -0.23
CA ILE A 58 1.94 10.00 0.01
C ILE A 58 3.18 9.19 -0.37
N LEU A 59 3.29 7.96 0.12
CA LEU A 59 4.47 7.12 -0.09
C LEU A 59 4.67 6.74 -1.56
N LEU A 60 3.60 6.37 -2.26
CA LEU A 60 3.65 5.96 -3.66
C LEU A 60 3.91 7.14 -4.60
N ASN A 61 3.20 8.26 -4.44
CA ASN A 61 3.38 9.44 -5.31
C ASN A 61 4.70 10.18 -5.07
N SER A 62 5.26 10.09 -3.86
CA SER A 62 6.58 10.65 -3.56
C SER A 62 7.74 9.76 -4.02
N GLY A 63 7.47 8.50 -4.35
CA GLY A 63 8.49 7.49 -4.65
C GLY A 63 9.26 7.00 -3.42
N ALA A 64 8.76 7.28 -2.20
CA ALA A 64 9.32 6.76 -0.95
C ALA A 64 9.09 5.24 -0.81
N ALA A 65 7.99 4.72 -1.38
CA ALA A 65 7.75 3.31 -1.56
C ALA A 65 7.46 3.00 -3.04
N ASP A 66 7.89 1.83 -3.50
CA ASP A 66 7.54 1.30 -4.82
C ASP A 66 6.23 0.48 -4.75
N TYR A 67 5.91 -0.06 -3.57
CA TYR A 67 4.73 -0.89 -3.35
C TYR A 67 4.18 -0.71 -1.92
N VAL A 68 2.87 -0.85 -1.74
CA VAL A 68 2.22 -0.82 -0.42
C VAL A 68 1.46 -2.12 -0.14
N VAL A 69 1.72 -2.73 1.00
CA VAL A 69 0.89 -3.79 1.59
C VAL A 69 0.07 -3.16 2.71
N THR A 70 -1.24 -3.29 2.65
CA THR A 70 -2.14 -2.81 3.71
C THR A 70 -3.32 -3.77 3.87
N GLY A 71 -4.29 -3.36 4.67
CA GLY A 71 -5.52 -4.08 4.90
C GLY A 71 -6.28 -3.55 6.11
N CYS A 72 -7.41 -4.18 6.37
CA CYS A 72 -8.23 -3.97 7.57
C CYS A 72 -8.97 -5.28 7.86
N GLY A 73 -10.00 -5.27 8.70
CA GLY A 73 -10.74 -6.50 9.03
C GLY A 73 -11.18 -7.31 7.81
N THR A 74 -11.71 -6.65 6.77
CA THR A 74 -12.09 -7.28 5.49
C THR A 74 -11.19 -6.91 4.32
N GLY A 75 -10.29 -5.94 4.48
CA GLY A 75 -9.50 -5.33 3.40
C GLY A 75 -10.27 -4.27 2.59
N GLU A 76 -11.59 -4.28 2.59
CA GLU A 76 -12.43 -3.42 1.73
C GLU A 76 -12.26 -1.93 2.03
N GLY A 77 -12.30 -1.54 3.31
CA GLY A 77 -12.16 -0.14 3.71
C GLY A 77 -10.83 0.46 3.25
N ALA A 78 -9.74 -0.30 3.44
CA ALA A 78 -8.42 0.10 2.97
C ALA A 78 -8.39 0.16 1.43
N MET A 79 -8.91 -0.85 0.73
CA MET A 79 -8.96 -0.85 -0.75
C MET A 79 -9.69 0.39 -1.30
N LEU A 80 -10.85 0.74 -0.74
CA LEU A 80 -11.63 1.91 -1.13
C LEU A 80 -10.86 3.21 -0.87
N ALA A 81 -10.27 3.34 0.32
CA ALA A 81 -9.49 4.52 0.68
C ALA A 81 -8.29 4.71 -0.25
N LEU A 82 -7.49 3.66 -0.50
CA LEU A 82 -6.31 3.74 -1.35
C LEU A 82 -6.67 4.09 -2.80
N ASN A 83 -7.70 3.49 -3.38
CA ASN A 83 -8.10 3.77 -4.77
C ASN A 83 -8.72 5.16 -4.98
N SER A 84 -9.03 5.89 -3.89
CA SER A 84 -9.54 7.27 -3.93
C SER A 84 -8.45 8.31 -4.25
N PHE A 85 -7.17 7.91 -4.29
CA PHE A 85 -6.05 8.81 -4.55
C PHE A 85 -5.45 8.60 -5.96
N PRO A 86 -4.87 9.65 -6.57
CA PRO A 86 -4.13 9.53 -7.83
C PRO A 86 -2.88 8.66 -7.63
N GLY A 87 -2.43 8.02 -8.70
CA GLY A 87 -1.19 7.23 -8.68
C GLY A 87 -1.23 5.95 -7.84
N VAL A 88 -2.39 5.61 -7.25
CA VAL A 88 -2.57 4.39 -6.46
C VAL A 88 -3.52 3.44 -7.19
N LEU A 89 -3.08 2.19 -7.37
CA LEU A 89 -3.88 1.08 -7.88
C LEU A 89 -3.79 -0.06 -6.85
N CYS A 90 -4.82 -0.14 -6.02
CA CYS A 90 -4.88 -1.09 -4.91
C CYS A 90 -5.81 -2.27 -5.22
N GLY A 91 -5.26 -3.48 -5.26
CA GLY A 91 -6.03 -4.71 -5.41
C GLY A 91 -6.51 -5.25 -4.07
N HIS A 92 -7.72 -5.78 -4.01
CA HIS A 92 -8.14 -6.64 -2.91
C HIS A 92 -7.79 -8.08 -3.25
N ILE A 93 -7.01 -8.73 -2.40
CA ILE A 93 -6.55 -10.11 -2.62
C ILE A 93 -6.85 -10.96 -1.39
N VAL A 94 -7.36 -12.18 -1.58
CA VAL A 94 -7.71 -13.08 -0.48
C VAL A 94 -7.00 -14.43 -0.55
N ASP A 95 -6.47 -14.79 -1.71
CA ASP A 95 -5.73 -16.03 -1.92
C ASP A 95 -4.52 -15.84 -2.88
N PRO A 96 -3.64 -16.85 -3.00
CA PRO A 96 -2.43 -16.74 -3.82
C PRO A 96 -2.69 -16.58 -5.32
N SER A 97 -3.85 -17.03 -5.81
CA SER A 97 -4.22 -16.87 -7.21
C SER A 97 -4.61 -15.42 -7.52
N ASP A 98 -5.35 -14.76 -6.61
CA ASP A 98 -5.62 -13.33 -6.69
C ASP A 98 -4.31 -12.53 -6.71
N ALA A 99 -3.39 -12.85 -5.80
CA ALA A 99 -2.09 -12.19 -5.70
C ALA A 99 -1.29 -12.30 -7.00
N TYR A 100 -1.24 -13.49 -7.60
CA TYR A 100 -0.59 -13.69 -8.90
C TYR A 100 -1.30 -12.93 -10.01
N MET A 101 -2.63 -13.07 -10.14
CA MET A 101 -3.40 -12.45 -11.21
C MET A 101 -3.35 -10.92 -11.12
N PHE A 102 -3.44 -10.34 -9.93
CA PHE A 102 -3.30 -8.90 -9.72
C PHE A 102 -1.93 -8.41 -10.22
N ALA A 103 -0.85 -9.08 -9.82
CA ALA A 103 0.50 -8.73 -10.28
C ALA A 103 0.64 -8.84 -11.81
N GLN A 104 0.03 -9.85 -12.44
CA GLN A 104 0.22 -10.12 -13.87
C GLN A 104 -0.72 -9.31 -14.77
N ILE A 105 -1.97 -9.10 -14.37
CA ILE A 105 -3.03 -8.47 -15.17
C ILE A 105 -3.11 -6.98 -14.89
N ASN A 106 -3.15 -6.59 -13.61
CA ASN A 106 -3.43 -5.22 -13.19
C ASN A 106 -2.16 -4.38 -13.06
N ASP A 107 -1.02 -5.01 -12.72
CA ASP A 107 0.27 -4.33 -12.55
C ASP A 107 0.14 -3.10 -11.62
N GLY A 108 -0.62 -3.28 -10.53
CA GLY A 108 -0.84 -2.25 -9.53
C GLY A 108 0.33 -2.11 -8.56
N ASN A 109 0.23 -1.14 -7.66
CA ASN A 109 1.29 -0.77 -6.71
C ASN A 109 0.87 -0.85 -5.24
N ALA A 110 -0.33 -1.37 -4.97
CA ALA A 110 -0.78 -1.65 -3.62
C ALA A 110 -1.70 -2.87 -3.54
N VAL A 111 -1.75 -3.50 -2.38
CA VAL A 111 -2.75 -4.53 -2.06
C VAL A 111 -3.37 -4.29 -0.68
N ALA A 112 -4.67 -4.59 -0.58
CA ALA A 112 -5.42 -4.60 0.67
C ALA A 112 -5.88 -6.04 0.99
N ILE A 113 -5.53 -6.52 2.18
CA ILE A 113 -5.74 -7.91 2.60
C ILE A 113 -6.72 -7.96 3.79
N PRO A 114 -7.63 -8.95 3.88
CA PRO A 114 -8.45 -9.18 5.06
C PRO A 114 -7.62 -9.77 6.22
N PHE A 115 -7.39 -8.99 7.28
CA PHE A 115 -6.67 -9.46 8.47
C PHE A 115 -7.60 -9.94 9.61
N ALA A 116 -8.92 -9.99 9.40
CA ALA A 116 -9.87 -10.60 10.34
C ALA A 116 -10.83 -11.59 9.67
N LYS A 117 -11.54 -11.17 8.62
CA LYS A 117 -12.49 -12.04 7.91
C LYS A 117 -11.74 -13.17 7.20
N GLY A 118 -11.94 -14.41 7.66
CA GLY A 118 -11.22 -15.58 7.15
C GLY A 118 -9.80 -15.72 7.72
N PHE A 119 -9.38 -14.87 8.65
CA PHE A 119 -8.06 -14.91 9.28
C PHE A 119 -8.08 -15.83 10.50
N GLY A 120 -8.15 -17.14 10.24
CA GLY A 120 -8.15 -18.21 11.25
C GLY A 120 -6.85 -19.00 11.26
N TRP A 121 -6.94 -20.30 11.57
CA TRP A 121 -5.80 -21.20 11.58
C TRP A 121 -5.18 -21.34 10.17
N GLY A 122 -3.86 -21.13 10.05
CA GLY A 122 -3.15 -21.16 8.77
C GLY A 122 -3.30 -19.88 7.94
N ALA A 123 -3.90 -18.82 8.47
CA ALA A 123 -4.01 -17.55 7.76
C ALA A 123 -2.64 -16.89 7.52
N GLU A 124 -1.68 -17.11 8.41
CA GLU A 124 -0.28 -16.71 8.24
C GLU A 124 0.41 -17.48 7.10
N LEU A 125 0.08 -18.76 6.90
CA LEU A 125 0.55 -19.54 5.74
C LEU A 125 -0.06 -19.02 4.45
N ASN A 126 -1.36 -18.73 4.45
CA ASN A 126 -2.01 -18.12 3.29
C ASN A 126 -1.40 -16.75 2.95
N LEU A 127 -1.07 -15.95 3.97
CA LEU A 127 -0.39 -14.67 3.81
C LEU A 127 1.00 -14.84 3.18
N GLU A 128 1.78 -15.81 3.65
CA GLU A 128 3.07 -16.17 3.05
C GLU A 128 2.91 -16.56 1.57
N TYR A 129 1.98 -17.46 1.25
CA TYR A 129 1.72 -17.89 -0.12
C TYR A 129 1.26 -16.73 -1.02
N MET A 130 0.42 -15.83 -0.51
CA MET A 130 0.03 -14.62 -1.24
C MET A 130 1.25 -13.76 -1.55
N PHE A 131 2.11 -13.47 -0.58
CA PHE A 131 3.33 -12.70 -0.83
C PHE A 131 4.28 -13.40 -1.80
N GLU A 132 4.43 -14.72 -1.71
CA GLU A 132 5.26 -15.49 -2.65
C GLU A 132 4.78 -15.31 -4.09
N LYS A 133 3.46 -15.34 -4.32
CA LYS A 133 2.86 -15.17 -5.64
C LYS A 133 2.86 -13.73 -6.11
N LEU A 134 2.55 -12.79 -5.23
CA LEU A 134 2.57 -11.35 -5.51
C LEU A 134 3.96 -10.90 -5.98
N PHE A 135 5.02 -11.41 -5.35
CA PHE A 135 6.41 -11.07 -5.61
C PHE A 135 7.19 -12.21 -6.31
N SER A 136 6.49 -13.05 -7.09
CA SER A 136 7.08 -14.23 -7.75
C SER A 136 7.97 -13.89 -8.96
N GLY A 137 7.85 -12.69 -9.54
CA GLY A 137 8.62 -12.28 -10.71
C GLY A 137 8.22 -10.90 -11.22
N LYS A 138 8.49 -10.64 -12.50
CA LYS A 138 8.10 -9.38 -13.15
C LYS A 138 6.57 -9.27 -13.23
N SER A 139 6.01 -8.14 -12.83
CA SER A 139 4.58 -7.82 -12.93
C SER A 139 4.19 -7.43 -14.37
N GLY A 140 2.88 -7.37 -14.65
CA GLY A 140 2.34 -6.94 -15.92
C GLY A 140 2.64 -7.86 -17.11
N GLN A 141 2.95 -9.14 -16.89
CA GLN A 141 3.22 -10.10 -17.99
C GLN A 141 1.97 -10.82 -18.49
N GLY A 142 0.79 -10.40 -18.04
CA GLY A 142 -0.53 -10.88 -18.45
C GLY A 142 -0.86 -12.31 -18.03
N TYR A 143 -2.16 -12.57 -17.85
CA TYR A 143 -2.69 -13.91 -17.62
C TYR A 143 -4.18 -14.02 -18.01
N PRO A 144 -4.59 -14.98 -18.88
CA PRO A 144 -3.75 -15.91 -19.62
C PRO A 144 -2.72 -15.22 -20.54
N LYS A 145 -1.64 -15.91 -20.92
CA LYS A 145 -0.49 -15.26 -21.58
C LYS A 145 -0.84 -14.63 -22.93
N GLU A 146 -1.79 -15.21 -23.64
CA GLU A 146 -2.37 -14.70 -24.89
C GLU A 146 -3.13 -13.37 -24.71
N ARG A 147 -3.45 -12.96 -23.47
CA ARG A 147 -4.16 -11.72 -23.13
C ARG A 147 -3.24 -10.58 -22.69
N VAL A 148 -1.91 -10.76 -22.69
CA VAL A 148 -0.97 -9.73 -22.21
C VAL A 148 -1.09 -8.39 -22.94
N VAL A 149 -1.26 -8.39 -24.26
CA VAL A 149 -1.36 -7.15 -25.06
C VAL A 149 -2.61 -6.34 -24.70
N PRO A 150 -3.84 -6.89 -24.72
CA PRO A 150 -5.01 -6.14 -24.31
C PRO A 150 -4.99 -5.73 -22.83
N GLU A 151 -4.42 -6.54 -21.93
CA GLU A 151 -4.33 -6.22 -20.50
C GLU A 151 -3.42 -5.02 -20.24
N GLN A 152 -2.20 -5.02 -20.80
CA GLN A 152 -1.28 -3.89 -20.72
C GLN A 152 -1.87 -2.62 -21.35
N ARG A 153 -2.64 -2.76 -22.44
CA ARG A 153 -3.35 -1.63 -23.06
C ARG A 153 -4.41 -1.07 -22.10
N ASN A 154 -5.23 -1.92 -21.48
CA ASN A 154 -6.28 -1.49 -20.57
C ASN A 154 -5.74 -0.85 -19.30
N LYS A 155 -4.63 -1.36 -18.77
CA LYS A 155 -3.92 -0.73 -17.65
C LYS A 155 -3.52 0.71 -17.99
N LYS A 156 -2.92 0.93 -19.17
CA LYS A 156 -2.57 2.29 -19.63
C LYS A 156 -3.79 3.20 -19.80
N ILE A 157 -4.91 2.66 -20.30
CA ILE A 157 -6.16 3.42 -20.39
C ILE A 157 -6.65 3.82 -19.00
N LEU A 158 -6.61 2.91 -18.02
CA LEU A 158 -6.98 3.20 -16.64
C LEU A 158 -6.09 4.30 -16.03
N ASP A 159 -4.79 4.27 -16.29
CA ASP A 159 -3.86 5.32 -15.86
C ASP A 159 -4.29 6.70 -16.44
N GLU A 160 -4.63 6.77 -17.73
CA GLU A 160 -5.12 8.01 -18.34
C GLU A 160 -6.47 8.47 -17.78
N VAL A 161 -7.39 7.54 -17.47
CA VAL A 161 -8.67 7.87 -16.82
C VAL A 161 -8.44 8.47 -15.43
N LYS A 162 -7.48 7.93 -14.64
CA LYS A 162 -7.17 8.46 -13.31
C LYS A 162 -6.57 9.87 -13.35
N LYS A 163 -5.85 10.24 -14.42
CA LYS A 163 -5.37 11.63 -14.61
C LYS A 163 -6.50 12.65 -14.77
N ILE A 164 -7.68 12.24 -15.26
CA ILE A 164 -8.83 13.12 -15.45
C ILE A 164 -9.71 13.16 -14.20
N THR A 165 -9.86 12.03 -13.53
CA THR A 165 -10.83 11.86 -12.43
C THR A 165 -10.28 12.26 -11.06
N HIS A 166 -8.97 12.51 -10.94
CA HIS A 166 -8.31 12.82 -9.67
C HIS A 166 -7.53 14.14 -9.78
N ASN A 167 -7.52 14.89 -8.68
CA ASN A 167 -6.60 16.02 -8.51
C ASN A 167 -5.17 15.51 -8.27
N ASP A 168 -4.15 16.35 -8.53
CA ASP A 168 -2.78 16.00 -8.18
C ASP A 168 -2.57 15.96 -6.65
N MET A 169 -1.53 15.23 -6.20
CA MET A 169 -1.32 15.03 -4.77
C MET A 169 -1.05 16.32 -3.99
N ILE A 170 -0.38 17.33 -4.56
CA ILE A 170 -0.15 18.59 -3.84
C ILE A 170 -1.47 19.34 -3.65
N THR A 171 -2.32 19.38 -4.67
CA THR A 171 -3.67 19.92 -4.54
C THR A 171 -4.47 19.16 -3.48
N ILE A 172 -4.44 17.84 -3.45
CA ILE A 172 -5.14 17.04 -2.44
C ILE A 172 -4.64 17.36 -1.03
N LEU A 173 -3.32 17.34 -0.81
CA LEU A 173 -2.73 17.58 0.51
C LEU A 173 -3.09 18.97 1.05
N ASN A 174 -3.13 19.99 0.20
CA ASN A 174 -3.55 21.34 0.59
C ASN A 174 -5.03 21.46 0.98
N ASN A 175 -5.90 20.56 0.52
CA ASN A 175 -7.37 20.71 0.64
C ASN A 175 -8.03 19.66 1.55
N ILE A 176 -7.36 18.55 1.87
CA ILE A 176 -7.88 17.55 2.80
C ILE A 176 -7.90 18.11 4.23
N ASP A 177 -8.72 17.51 5.09
CA ASP A 177 -8.71 17.77 6.53
C ASP A 177 -7.27 17.62 7.07
N GLN A 178 -6.75 18.71 7.63
CA GLN A 178 -5.35 18.80 8.04
C GLN A 178 -5.07 18.00 9.32
N ASP A 179 -6.06 17.77 10.18
CA ASP A 179 -5.89 16.94 11.36
C ASP A 179 -5.86 15.45 10.96
N LEU A 180 -6.72 15.07 10.00
CA LEU A 180 -6.67 13.74 9.39
C LEU A 180 -5.31 13.46 8.74
N LEU A 181 -4.79 14.42 7.96
CA LEU A 181 -3.49 14.33 7.29
C LEU A 181 -2.35 14.24 8.30
N LYS A 182 -2.31 15.11 9.32
CA LYS A 182 -1.29 15.06 10.38
C LYS A 182 -1.32 13.72 11.11
N GLY A 183 -2.51 13.21 11.42
CA GLY A 183 -2.67 11.89 12.02
C GLY A 183 -2.12 10.76 11.13
N ALA A 184 -2.30 10.85 9.80
CA ALA A 184 -1.79 9.83 8.86
C ALA A 184 -0.24 9.78 8.79
N ILE A 185 0.44 10.83 9.24
CA ILE A 185 1.91 10.94 9.22
C ILE A 185 2.52 11.10 10.62
N ALA A 186 1.73 10.88 11.67
CA ALA A 186 2.13 11.09 13.06
C ALA A 186 3.04 9.98 13.61
N GLY A 187 3.21 8.89 12.87
CA GLY A 187 3.91 7.72 13.36
C GLY A 187 5.38 7.97 13.68
N PRO A 188 5.93 7.43 14.80
CA PRO A 188 7.31 7.63 15.21
C PRO A 188 8.37 7.33 14.13
N LYS A 189 8.09 6.41 13.19
CA LYS A 189 9.04 6.09 12.11
C LYS A 189 8.78 6.82 10.80
N PHE A 190 7.69 7.58 10.70
CA PHE A 190 7.32 8.25 9.45
C PHE A 190 8.42 9.17 8.95
N LYS A 191 8.94 10.08 9.80
CA LYS A 191 9.95 11.07 9.41
C LYS A 191 11.22 10.40 8.87
N GLU A 192 11.76 9.45 9.63
CA GLU A 192 12.96 8.68 9.25
C GLU A 192 12.76 8.03 7.88
N TYR A 193 11.75 7.18 7.74
CA TYR A 193 11.58 6.42 6.51
C TYR A 193 11.14 7.29 5.33
N PHE A 194 10.28 8.29 5.53
CA PHE A 194 9.83 9.14 4.43
C PHE A 194 10.95 10.03 3.90
N PHE A 195 11.68 10.74 4.75
CA PHE A 195 12.67 11.73 4.28
C PHE A 195 13.91 11.09 3.67
N ASP A 196 14.28 9.88 4.11
CA ASP A 196 15.38 9.10 3.54
C ASP A 196 15.05 8.52 2.17
N ASN A 197 13.77 8.32 1.87
CA ASN A 197 13.34 7.60 0.66
C ASN A 197 12.56 8.46 -0.35
N CYS A 198 12.01 9.60 0.05
CA CYS A 198 11.24 10.50 -0.81
C CYS A 198 12.08 11.02 -1.98
N LYS A 199 11.53 10.91 -3.20
CA LYS A 199 12.16 11.34 -4.46
C LYS A 199 11.48 12.57 -5.07
N CYS A 200 10.47 13.13 -4.41
CA CYS A 200 9.67 14.25 -4.89
C CYS A 200 9.89 15.49 -4.02
N ASP A 201 10.69 16.44 -4.52
CA ASP A 201 11.05 17.65 -3.78
C ASP A 201 9.84 18.45 -3.30
N LYS A 202 8.80 18.57 -4.14
CA LYS A 202 7.56 19.29 -3.78
C LYS A 202 6.83 18.64 -2.60
N MET A 203 6.74 17.31 -2.59
CA MET A 203 6.10 16.59 -1.48
C MET A 203 6.99 16.62 -0.23
N LYS A 204 8.32 16.54 -0.41
CA LYS A 204 9.28 16.69 0.68
C LYS A 204 9.12 18.06 1.35
N GLU A 205 9.12 19.14 0.58
CA GLU A 205 8.91 20.51 1.05
C GLU A 205 7.56 20.68 1.76
N TYR A 206 6.47 20.20 1.15
CA TYR A 206 5.15 20.28 1.75
C TYR A 206 5.10 19.58 3.12
N ILE A 207 5.61 18.34 3.21
CA ILE A 207 5.60 17.57 4.46
C ILE A 207 6.54 18.19 5.50
N THR A 208 7.68 18.75 5.10
CA THR A 208 8.55 19.53 6.00
C THR A 208 7.78 20.69 6.62
N ASN A 209 7.12 21.52 5.80
CA ASN A 209 6.36 22.67 6.27
C ASN A 209 5.17 22.27 7.17
N LEU A 210 4.53 21.13 6.89
CA LEU A 210 3.42 20.61 7.70
C LEU A 210 3.86 20.17 9.10
N LEU A 211 5.08 19.65 9.22
CA LEU A 211 5.61 19.09 10.47
C LEU A 211 6.28 20.13 11.38
N GLY A 212 6.46 21.37 10.89
CA GLY A 212 7.13 22.46 11.61
C GLY A 212 8.64 22.42 11.45
#